data_AF-A0A3R6RFA0-F1
#
_entry.id   AF-A0A3R6RFA0-F1
#
_cell.length_a   1.000
_cell.length_b   1.000
_cell.length_c   1.000
_cell.angle_alpha   90.00
_cell.angle_beta   90.00
_cell.angle_gamma   90.00
#
_symmetry.space_group_name_H-M   'P 1'
#
loop_
_entity.id
_entity.type
_entity.pdbx_description
1 polymer ?
#
loop_
_entity_poly.entity_id
_entity_poly.type
_entity_poly.pdbx_seq_one_letter_code
_entity_poly.pdbx_strand_id
1 'polypeptide(L)'
;MRDNEQKAGSIADQKNKIRERYKGVSIDELDVIPALPQEDIFAVENEQRVAVYARVSTDDPRQTSSYELQKNHYHDVISKSPNWKLVQIYADEGISGTSLQHRDQFKLMIEDCKKGEIDLIVTKSVSRFARNVVDCIGYVRELLALPHPVGVFFETERLNTFDPKSEMVLSFMATLAQEESHTKSEIMNASIEMRFRRGIFLTPTLLGYDHDEDGNLVINEGEAKIVRLIFMMYLNGCTCQEIADTLTELGCETKKGNTVWSSGSILQILQNERHCGDVLARKTYTPNYLNHKSKKNMQNRPQYRKRNHHEAIVSRDDFIAVQRLISNAKYGNKGILPELKVLSEGILKGFVSINPRWAGFKENDYISASLSVYDQMDQLPPSSSPVEVQSGDFDLRGYEIARSQFFDGTDRITVTFSLNDIKFSTAAVRKLSSTLVELLIHPNKRLFAVRTALQAHRNAMQWAKKRGELSIPRAISGTAFMPTIYSLLGWNSDCRYRITGIRRGNGTDAVLLFNLEETEIFIPSDVIDEQQISDEQPDVKPFTDNLKKNVRAYPPDWADTFGSNYYCHAQAQELAGFNDQNTLSSEAVAYKDSDIQVTSPDEVEKNIEQLMSDMKENRNE
;
A
#
# COMPACT_ATOMS: atom_id res chain seq x y z
N MET A 1 -39.70 -45.81 -37.41
CA MET A 1 -39.26 -45.10 -38.64
C MET A 1 -40.34 -44.15 -39.15
N ARG A 2 -40.70 -43.09 -38.41
CA ARG A 2 -41.65 -42.09 -38.93
C ARG A 2 -41.58 -40.68 -38.29
N ASP A 3 -40.46 -40.33 -37.63
CA ASP A 3 -40.24 -38.99 -37.06
C ASP A 3 -39.01 -38.24 -37.63
N ASN A 4 -38.38 -38.78 -38.68
CA ASN A 4 -37.22 -38.13 -39.34
C ASN A 4 -37.56 -37.37 -40.64
N GLU A 5 -38.83 -37.30 -41.05
CA GLU A 5 -39.23 -36.61 -42.30
C GLU A 5 -39.79 -35.19 -42.13
N GLN A 6 -40.01 -34.71 -40.90
CA GLN A 6 -40.62 -33.38 -40.67
C GLN A 6 -39.64 -32.22 -40.48
N LYS A 7 -38.32 -32.46 -40.39
CA LYS A 7 -37.31 -31.38 -40.27
C LYS A 7 -36.52 -31.05 -41.55
N ALA A 8 -36.75 -31.77 -42.66
CA ALA A 8 -36.14 -31.44 -43.95
C ALA A 8 -36.86 -30.31 -44.71
N GLY A 9 -38.14 -30.05 -44.37
CA GLY A 9 -38.97 -29.02 -45.01
C GLY A 9 -38.71 -27.57 -44.58
N SER A 10 -37.78 -27.29 -43.66
CA SER A 10 -37.55 -25.93 -43.16
C SER A 10 -36.33 -25.23 -43.79
N ILE A 11 -35.24 -25.98 -44.08
CA ILE A 11 -33.99 -25.39 -44.59
C ILE A 11 -34.03 -25.18 -46.11
N ALA A 12 -34.61 -26.12 -46.87
CA ALA A 12 -34.75 -25.99 -48.32
C ALA A 12 -35.69 -24.83 -48.70
N ASP A 13 -36.78 -24.68 -47.95
CA ASP A 13 -37.74 -23.58 -48.13
C ASP A 13 -37.16 -22.23 -47.67
N GLN A 14 -36.35 -22.19 -46.60
CA GLN A 14 -35.60 -20.99 -46.25
C GLN A 14 -34.57 -20.62 -47.31
N LYS A 15 -33.81 -21.59 -47.83
CA LYS A 15 -32.83 -21.33 -48.91
C LYS A 15 -33.49 -20.90 -50.21
N ASN A 16 -34.65 -21.44 -50.56
CA ASN A 16 -35.42 -21.01 -51.74
C ASN A 16 -36.06 -19.65 -51.54
N LYS A 17 -36.60 -19.33 -50.35
CA LYS A 17 -37.07 -17.97 -50.02
C LYS A 17 -35.93 -16.94 -50.07
N ILE A 18 -34.74 -17.30 -49.61
CA ILE A 18 -33.55 -16.45 -49.75
C ILE A 18 -33.20 -16.31 -51.25
N ARG A 19 -33.10 -17.40 -52.02
CA ARG A 19 -32.80 -17.31 -53.46
C ARG A 19 -33.82 -16.46 -54.25
N GLU A 20 -35.11 -16.60 -53.96
CA GLU A 20 -36.19 -15.78 -54.55
C GLU A 20 -36.06 -14.31 -54.15
N ARG A 21 -35.75 -14.00 -52.88
CA ARG A 21 -35.54 -12.62 -52.41
C ARG A 21 -34.34 -11.93 -53.07
N TYR A 22 -33.33 -12.69 -53.48
CA TYR A 22 -32.10 -12.19 -54.11
C TYR A 22 -32.10 -12.31 -55.66
N LYS A 23 -33.20 -12.79 -56.28
CA LYS A 23 -33.35 -12.77 -57.76
C LYS A 23 -33.49 -11.34 -58.33
N GLY A 24 -33.75 -10.35 -57.48
CA GLY A 24 -33.92 -8.95 -57.89
C GLY A 24 -35.24 -8.70 -58.60
N VAL A 25 -35.57 -7.43 -58.82
CA VAL A 25 -36.70 -6.97 -59.63
C VAL A 25 -36.14 -6.49 -60.98
N SER A 26 -36.93 -6.54 -62.07
CA SER A 26 -36.50 -5.99 -63.36
C SER A 26 -36.08 -4.53 -63.22
N ILE A 27 -35.01 -4.11 -63.91
CA ILE A 27 -34.50 -2.72 -63.90
C ILE A 27 -35.59 -1.74 -64.36
N ASP A 28 -36.50 -2.17 -65.24
CA ASP A 28 -37.62 -1.36 -65.73
C ASP A 28 -38.71 -1.09 -64.67
N GLU A 29 -38.72 -1.84 -63.57
CA GLU A 29 -39.63 -1.64 -62.42
C GLU A 29 -38.96 -0.87 -61.27
N LEU A 30 -37.68 -0.50 -61.41
CA LEU A 30 -36.92 0.28 -60.44
C LEU A 30 -36.81 1.73 -60.91
N ASP A 31 -37.38 2.66 -60.14
CA ASP A 31 -37.16 4.09 -60.34
C ASP A 31 -35.77 4.45 -59.78
N VAL A 32 -34.74 4.35 -60.62
CA VAL A 32 -33.35 4.60 -60.24
C VAL A 32 -33.12 6.11 -60.23
N ILE A 33 -33.15 6.71 -59.04
CA ILE A 33 -32.65 8.07 -58.84
C ILE A 33 -31.12 8.01 -58.95
N PRO A 34 -30.50 8.61 -59.99
CA PRO A 34 -29.05 8.59 -60.11
C PRO A 34 -28.45 9.31 -58.91
N ALA A 35 -27.40 8.74 -58.32
CA ALA A 35 -26.60 9.48 -57.35
C ALA A 35 -26.13 10.77 -58.04
N LEU A 36 -26.25 11.90 -57.33
CA LEU A 36 -25.52 13.10 -57.75
C LEU A 36 -24.07 12.67 -58.00
N PRO A 37 -23.44 13.04 -59.13
CA PRO A 37 -22.05 12.72 -59.36
C PRO A 37 -21.29 13.19 -58.12
N GLN A 38 -20.65 12.24 -57.43
CA GLN A 38 -19.87 12.56 -56.25
C GLN A 38 -18.77 13.50 -56.75
N GLU A 39 -18.75 14.74 -56.26
CA GLU A 39 -17.67 15.66 -56.61
C GLU A 39 -16.37 14.96 -56.24
N ASP A 40 -15.55 14.70 -57.25
CA ASP A 40 -14.21 14.20 -57.02
C ASP A 40 -13.41 15.36 -56.44
N ILE A 41 -13.50 15.53 -55.12
CA ILE A 41 -12.68 16.44 -54.31
C ILE A 41 -11.18 16.19 -54.50
N PHE A 42 -10.79 15.10 -55.18
CA PHE A 42 -9.42 14.70 -55.49
C PHE A 42 -9.03 14.94 -56.96
N ALA A 43 -9.97 15.37 -57.82
CA ALA A 43 -9.63 15.80 -59.16
C ALA A 43 -8.79 17.09 -59.09
N VAL A 44 -7.62 17.06 -59.73
CA VAL A 44 -6.66 18.19 -59.77
C VAL A 44 -7.33 19.46 -60.31
N GLU A 45 -8.46 19.37 -61.00
CA GLU A 45 -9.17 20.48 -61.65
C GLU A 45 -9.98 21.38 -60.69
N ASN A 46 -10.15 21.01 -59.42
CA ASN A 46 -10.90 21.82 -58.44
C ASN A 46 -9.98 22.76 -57.62
N GLU A 47 -10.39 24.03 -57.46
CA GLU A 47 -9.68 25.03 -56.64
C GLU A 47 -9.75 24.65 -55.15
N GLN A 48 -8.59 24.40 -54.52
CA GLN A 48 -8.47 24.03 -53.10
C GLN A 48 -8.16 25.27 -52.25
N ARG A 49 -8.93 25.47 -51.17
CA ARG A 49 -8.68 26.50 -50.15
C ARG A 49 -7.59 26.04 -49.19
N VAL A 50 -6.42 26.64 -49.29
CA VAL A 50 -5.22 26.21 -48.57
C VAL A 50 -4.96 27.11 -47.36
N ALA A 51 -4.79 26.49 -46.19
CA ALA A 51 -4.23 27.14 -45.01
C ALA A 51 -2.76 26.75 -44.84
N VAL A 52 -1.93 27.66 -44.35
CA VAL A 52 -0.54 27.36 -44.02
C VAL A 52 -0.38 27.39 -42.52
N TYR A 53 0.20 26.35 -41.94
CA TYR A 53 0.59 26.35 -40.53
C TYR A 53 2.10 26.47 -40.37
N ALA A 54 2.54 27.57 -39.75
CA ALA A 54 3.93 27.85 -39.44
C ALA A 54 4.14 27.99 -37.93
N ARG A 55 5.30 27.52 -37.45
CA ARG A 55 5.73 27.66 -36.06
C ARG A 55 7.09 28.32 -36.04
N VAL A 56 7.16 29.56 -35.58
CA VAL A 56 8.39 30.38 -35.59
C VAL A 56 8.98 30.53 -34.20
N SER A 57 10.31 30.48 -34.14
CA SER A 57 11.07 30.72 -32.91
C SER A 57 11.43 32.20 -32.88
N THR A 58 10.86 32.96 -31.95
CA THR A 58 11.06 34.41 -31.87
C THR A 58 11.47 34.77 -30.46
N ASP A 59 12.77 35.02 -30.25
CA ASP A 59 13.29 35.69 -29.03
C ASP A 59 14.20 36.89 -29.39
N ASP A 60 14.52 37.14 -30.67
CA ASP A 60 15.44 38.21 -31.10
C ASP A 60 14.87 38.97 -32.33
N PRO A 61 14.73 40.31 -32.30
CA PRO A 61 14.22 41.11 -33.42
C PRO A 61 15.09 41.06 -34.69
N ARG A 62 16.31 40.51 -34.64
CA ARG A 62 17.12 40.22 -35.86
C ARG A 62 16.61 39.00 -36.64
N GLN A 63 15.75 38.17 -36.04
CA GLN A 63 15.11 37.01 -36.66
C GLN A 63 13.75 37.33 -37.32
N THR A 64 13.27 38.58 -37.27
CA THR A 64 12.04 39.01 -37.97
C THR A 64 12.09 38.71 -39.48
N SER A 65 13.30 38.73 -40.05
CA SER A 65 13.54 38.29 -41.44
C SER A 65 13.16 36.82 -41.70
N SER A 66 13.27 35.93 -40.71
CA SER A 66 12.97 34.49 -40.83
C SER A 66 11.47 34.20 -40.95
N TYR A 67 10.61 35.01 -40.31
CA TYR A 67 9.16 34.87 -40.40
C TYR A 67 8.61 35.41 -41.72
N GLU A 68 9.06 36.59 -42.13
CA GLU A 68 8.69 37.15 -43.44
C GLU A 68 9.22 36.28 -44.58
N LEU A 69 10.42 35.71 -44.46
CA LEU A 69 10.96 34.76 -45.44
C LEU A 69 10.13 33.46 -45.50
N GLN A 70 9.62 32.96 -44.37
CA GLN A 70 8.72 31.81 -44.34
C GLN A 70 7.36 32.11 -44.97
N LYS A 71 6.79 33.30 -44.70
CA LYS A 71 5.57 33.77 -45.36
C LYS A 71 5.76 33.87 -46.87
N ASN A 72 6.86 34.50 -47.31
CA ASN A 72 7.17 34.64 -48.73
C ASN A 72 7.38 33.26 -49.39
N HIS A 73 8.07 32.33 -48.72
CA HIS A 73 8.22 30.95 -49.20
C HIS A 73 6.87 30.28 -49.42
N TYR A 74 5.94 30.34 -48.45
CA TYR A 74 4.64 29.71 -48.62
C TYR A 74 3.72 30.45 -49.60
N HIS A 75 3.83 31.77 -49.71
CA HIS A 75 3.19 32.53 -50.79
C HIS A 75 3.68 32.03 -52.15
N ASP A 76 4.99 31.88 -52.34
CA ASP A 76 5.58 31.37 -53.59
C ASP A 76 5.15 29.92 -53.89
N VAL A 77 5.12 29.05 -52.89
CA VAL A 77 4.70 27.65 -53.02
C VAL A 77 3.24 27.55 -53.46
N ILE A 78 2.37 28.39 -52.90
CA ILE A 78 0.94 28.42 -53.25
C ILE A 78 0.74 29.06 -54.62
N SER A 79 1.41 30.18 -54.92
CA SER A 79 1.30 30.85 -56.23
C SER A 79 1.82 30.01 -57.40
N LYS A 80 2.75 29.07 -57.16
CA LYS A 80 3.24 28.12 -58.17
C LYS A 80 2.31 26.92 -58.37
N SER A 81 1.31 26.75 -57.51
CA SER A 81 0.35 25.66 -57.56
C SER A 81 -0.95 26.16 -58.21
N PRO A 82 -1.29 25.74 -59.44
CA PRO A 82 -2.33 26.38 -60.24
C PRO A 82 -3.75 26.30 -59.64
N ASN A 83 -3.97 25.42 -58.67
CA ASN A 83 -5.29 25.14 -58.10
C ASN A 83 -5.36 25.40 -56.59
N TRP A 84 -4.41 26.17 -56.03
CA TRP A 84 -4.37 26.48 -54.60
C TRP A 84 -4.71 27.95 -54.34
N LYS A 85 -5.69 28.17 -53.47
CA LYS A 85 -6.10 29.50 -53.01
C LYS A 85 -5.79 29.66 -51.53
N LEU A 86 -4.80 30.49 -51.22
CA LEU A 86 -4.43 30.78 -49.84
C LEU A 86 -5.60 31.44 -49.09
N VAL A 87 -6.08 30.81 -48.02
CA VAL A 87 -7.07 31.37 -47.08
C VAL A 87 -6.34 32.24 -46.07
N GLN A 88 -5.45 31.64 -45.29
CA GLN A 88 -4.72 32.31 -44.21
C GLN A 88 -3.45 31.54 -43.84
N ILE A 89 -2.43 32.28 -43.39
CA ILE A 89 -1.24 31.73 -42.75
C ILE A 89 -1.42 31.82 -41.24
N TYR A 90 -1.57 30.68 -40.59
CA TYR A 90 -1.68 30.53 -39.14
C TYR A 90 -0.27 30.35 -38.56
N ALA A 91 0.16 31.28 -37.73
CA ALA A 91 1.53 31.32 -37.21
C ALA A 91 1.56 31.45 -35.69
N ASP A 92 2.10 30.43 -35.01
CA ASP A 92 2.38 30.53 -33.57
C ASP A 92 3.82 31.05 -33.35
N GLU A 93 3.96 32.16 -32.59
CA GLU A 93 5.24 32.81 -32.25
C GLU A 93 5.75 32.41 -30.86
N GLY A 94 7.07 32.50 -30.64
CA GLY A 94 7.66 32.49 -29.29
C GLY A 94 7.84 31.12 -28.63
N ILE A 95 8.16 30.06 -29.40
CA ILE A 95 8.48 28.75 -28.79
C ILE A 95 9.98 28.48 -28.80
N SER A 96 10.70 29.17 -27.92
CA SER A 96 11.95 28.65 -27.38
C SER A 96 11.68 27.30 -26.72
N GLY A 97 12.66 26.39 -26.76
CA GLY A 97 12.51 24.96 -26.43
C GLY A 97 12.04 24.62 -25.01
N THR A 98 11.54 25.58 -24.23
CA THR A 98 11.21 25.46 -22.81
C THR A 98 9.86 26.06 -22.39
N SER A 99 9.09 26.77 -23.23
CA SER A 99 7.72 27.24 -22.89
C SER A 99 6.66 26.58 -23.77
N LEU A 100 5.65 25.96 -23.14
CA LEU A 100 5.01 24.73 -23.63
C LEU A 100 3.48 24.81 -23.83
N GLN A 101 2.83 25.98 -23.95
CA GLN A 101 1.35 26.01 -23.95
C GLN A 101 0.59 26.94 -24.92
N HIS A 102 1.22 27.75 -25.77
CA HIS A 102 0.47 28.65 -26.66
C HIS A 102 0.45 28.10 -28.11
N ARG A 103 -0.71 27.57 -28.52
CA ARG A 103 -1.01 27.00 -29.86
C ARG A 103 -2.33 27.57 -30.39
N ASP A 104 -2.50 28.86 -30.19
CA ASP A 104 -3.80 29.51 -30.38
C ASP A 104 -4.13 29.63 -31.87
N GLN A 105 -3.13 29.87 -32.72
CA GLN A 105 -3.33 29.88 -34.18
C GLN A 105 -3.52 28.48 -34.75
N PHE A 106 -2.86 27.46 -34.18
CA PHE A 106 -3.14 26.07 -34.53
C PHE A 106 -4.58 25.68 -34.23
N LYS A 107 -5.11 26.03 -33.05
CA LYS A 107 -6.50 25.73 -32.68
C LYS A 107 -7.49 26.46 -33.57
N LEU A 108 -7.25 27.73 -33.85
CA LEU A 108 -8.09 28.53 -34.76
C LEU A 108 -8.15 27.89 -36.15
N MET A 109 -7.01 27.48 -36.70
CA MET A 109 -6.95 26.78 -37.98
C MET A 109 -7.81 25.50 -37.99
N ILE A 110 -7.73 24.69 -36.93
CA ILE A 110 -8.53 23.46 -36.81
C ILE A 110 -10.03 23.79 -36.72
N GLU A 111 -10.42 24.87 -36.05
CA GLU A 111 -11.82 25.33 -36.02
C GLU A 111 -12.31 25.79 -37.39
N ASP A 112 -11.48 26.52 -38.14
CA ASP A 112 -11.82 26.98 -39.50
C ASP A 112 -11.90 25.80 -40.49
N CYS A 113 -11.10 24.74 -40.28
CA CYS A 113 -11.27 23.46 -40.98
C CYS A 113 -12.64 22.83 -40.68
N LYS A 114 -13.08 22.85 -39.41
CA LYS A 114 -14.40 22.30 -39.00
C LYS A 114 -15.59 23.09 -39.56
N LYS A 115 -15.42 24.39 -39.83
CA LYS A 115 -16.42 25.23 -40.52
C LYS A 115 -16.47 24.96 -42.03
N GLY A 116 -15.54 24.15 -42.56
CA GLY A 116 -15.40 23.90 -43.98
C GLY A 116 -14.89 25.13 -44.72
N GLU A 117 -14.02 25.95 -44.11
CA GLU A 117 -13.39 27.11 -44.74
C GLU A 117 -12.04 26.77 -45.42
N ILE A 118 -11.48 25.60 -45.08
CA ILE A 118 -10.16 25.11 -45.50
C ILE A 118 -10.31 23.70 -46.07
N ASP A 119 -9.62 23.40 -47.16
CA ASP A 119 -9.60 22.09 -47.84
C ASP A 119 -8.25 21.37 -47.68
N LEU A 120 -7.17 22.13 -47.52
CA LEU A 120 -5.81 21.61 -47.38
C LEU A 120 -4.99 22.45 -46.40
N ILE A 121 -4.28 21.80 -45.49
CA ILE A 121 -3.28 22.43 -44.61
C ILE A 121 -1.89 22.13 -45.17
N VAL A 122 -1.06 23.16 -45.36
CA VAL A 122 0.34 23.03 -45.73
C VAL A 122 1.21 23.35 -44.52
N THR A 123 2.15 22.47 -44.20
CA THR A 123 3.11 22.68 -43.12
C THR A 123 4.47 22.06 -43.42
N LYS A 124 5.51 22.55 -42.75
CA LYS A 124 6.90 22.19 -43.07
C LYS A 124 7.20 20.72 -42.80
N SER A 125 6.78 20.20 -41.65
CA SER A 125 7.08 18.84 -41.21
C SER A 125 6.10 18.31 -40.17
N VAL A 126 6.10 16.99 -39.96
CA VAL A 126 5.27 16.32 -38.93
C VAL A 126 5.52 16.92 -37.54
N SER A 127 6.79 17.20 -37.22
CA SER A 127 7.22 17.81 -35.95
C SER A 127 6.78 19.26 -35.76
N ARG A 128 6.43 19.97 -36.84
CA ARG A 128 5.87 21.33 -36.77
C ARG A 128 4.37 21.27 -36.51
N PHE A 129 3.68 20.32 -37.14
CA PHE A 129 2.25 20.10 -36.98
C PHE A 129 1.86 19.59 -35.58
N ALA A 130 2.53 18.57 -35.05
CA ALA A 130 2.19 17.97 -33.74
C ALA A 130 3.41 17.72 -32.84
N ARG A 131 3.17 17.53 -31.53
CA ARG A 131 4.23 17.35 -30.51
C ARG A 131 4.82 15.95 -30.52
N ASN A 132 3.99 14.96 -30.78
CA ASN A 132 4.40 13.59 -30.99
C ASN A 132 3.62 13.04 -32.21
N VAL A 133 4.10 11.93 -32.77
CA VAL A 133 3.51 11.38 -34.00
C VAL A 133 2.11 10.81 -33.76
N VAL A 134 1.79 10.39 -32.53
CA VAL A 134 0.45 9.90 -32.15
C VAL A 134 -0.58 11.03 -32.24
N ASP A 135 -0.27 12.20 -31.70
CA ASP A 135 -1.09 13.41 -31.79
C ASP A 135 -1.27 13.83 -33.26
N CYS A 136 -0.21 13.72 -34.08
CA CYS A 136 -0.27 14.01 -35.51
C CYS A 136 -1.32 13.15 -36.22
N ILE A 137 -1.29 11.83 -35.98
CA ILE A 137 -2.24 10.88 -36.58
C ILE A 137 -3.67 11.18 -36.10
N GLY A 138 -3.83 11.50 -34.80
CA GLY A 138 -5.12 11.87 -34.24
C GLY A 138 -5.76 13.04 -34.97
N TYR A 139 -5.02 14.14 -35.13
CA TYR A 139 -5.50 15.32 -35.85
C TYR A 139 -5.74 15.06 -37.33
N VAL A 140 -4.85 14.33 -38.02
CA VAL A 140 -5.03 13.99 -39.44
C VAL A 140 -6.31 13.16 -39.65
N ARG A 141 -6.56 12.16 -38.79
CA ARG A 141 -7.79 11.35 -38.87
C ARG A 141 -9.04 12.15 -38.57
N GLU A 142 -8.98 13.05 -37.58
CA GLU A 142 -10.10 13.96 -37.27
C GLU A 142 -10.44 14.84 -38.47
N LEU A 143 -9.43 15.43 -39.12
CA LEU A 143 -9.59 16.31 -40.28
C LEU A 143 -10.13 15.58 -41.53
N LEU A 144 -9.66 14.35 -41.79
CA LEU A 144 -10.17 13.53 -42.90
C LEU A 144 -11.60 13.01 -42.65
N ALA A 145 -12.02 12.88 -41.40
CA ALA A 145 -13.35 12.41 -41.02
C ALA A 145 -14.41 13.53 -40.95
N LEU A 146 -14.04 14.78 -41.22
CA LEU A 146 -14.98 15.89 -41.28
C LEU A 146 -16.00 15.69 -42.42
N PRO A 147 -17.22 16.27 -42.32
CA PRO A 147 -18.20 16.25 -43.41
C PRO A 147 -17.63 16.79 -44.72
N HIS A 148 -16.68 17.73 -44.60
CA HIS A 148 -15.82 18.20 -45.68
C HIS A 148 -14.37 17.82 -45.35
N PRO A 149 -13.81 16.75 -45.93
CA PRO A 149 -12.48 16.23 -45.57
C PRO A 149 -11.36 17.23 -45.82
N VAL A 150 -10.48 17.41 -44.82
CA VAL A 150 -9.32 18.31 -44.92
C VAL A 150 -8.03 17.50 -44.89
N GLY A 151 -7.17 17.71 -45.88
CA GLY A 151 -5.87 17.04 -45.98
C GLY A 151 -4.76 17.86 -45.34
N VAL A 152 -3.63 17.20 -45.07
CA VAL A 152 -2.41 17.85 -44.59
C VAL A 152 -1.28 17.47 -45.53
N PHE A 153 -0.59 18.49 -46.04
CA PHE A 153 0.62 18.34 -46.83
C PHE A 153 1.86 18.71 -45.99
N PHE A 154 2.74 17.73 -45.80
CA PHE A 154 4.02 17.88 -45.13
C PHE A 154 5.13 18.05 -46.16
N GLU A 155 5.71 19.25 -46.21
CA GLU A 155 6.70 19.61 -47.24
C GLU A 155 7.99 18.78 -47.15
N THR A 156 8.53 18.58 -45.94
CA THR A 156 9.81 17.89 -45.71
C THR A 156 9.70 16.40 -46.04
N GLU A 157 8.62 15.77 -45.59
CA GLU A 157 8.32 14.35 -45.80
C GLU A 157 7.69 14.08 -47.18
N ARG A 158 7.36 15.15 -47.94
CA ARG A 158 6.64 15.11 -49.23
C ARG A 158 5.39 14.23 -49.16
N LEU A 159 4.66 14.35 -48.05
CA LEU A 159 3.53 13.49 -47.72
C LEU A 159 2.24 14.29 -47.79
N ASN A 160 1.30 13.84 -48.62
CA ASN A 160 -0.07 14.36 -48.65
C ASN A 160 -0.99 13.31 -48.00
N THR A 161 -1.71 13.68 -46.94
CA THR A 161 -2.57 12.74 -46.21
C THR A 161 -3.80 12.28 -47.00
N PHE A 162 -4.07 12.89 -48.16
CA PHE A 162 -5.09 12.40 -49.10
C PHE A 162 -4.63 11.19 -49.92
N ASP A 163 -3.32 10.92 -50.03
CA ASP A 163 -2.84 9.71 -50.71
C ASP A 163 -3.15 8.47 -49.83
N PRO A 164 -3.85 7.43 -50.34
CA PRO A 164 -4.10 6.20 -49.59
C PRO A 164 -2.84 5.52 -49.02
N LYS A 165 -1.64 5.77 -49.59
CA LYS A 165 -0.36 5.25 -49.09
C LYS A 165 0.19 6.03 -47.88
N SER A 166 -0.33 7.23 -47.62
CA SER A 166 0.17 8.13 -46.57
C SER A 166 -0.14 7.64 -45.15
N GLU A 167 -1.27 6.95 -44.93
CA GLU A 167 -1.65 6.41 -43.62
C GLU A 167 -0.65 5.35 -43.13
N MET A 168 -0.12 4.54 -44.05
CA MET A 168 0.91 3.54 -43.74
C MET A 168 2.23 4.19 -43.32
N VAL A 169 2.67 5.24 -44.02
CA VAL A 169 3.91 5.97 -43.71
C VAL A 169 3.79 6.69 -42.36
N LEU A 170 2.65 7.33 -42.09
CA LEU A 170 2.39 7.98 -40.79
C LEU A 170 2.39 6.97 -39.63
N SER A 171 1.72 5.82 -39.81
CA SER A 171 1.68 4.76 -38.79
C SER A 171 3.04 4.15 -38.51
N PHE A 172 3.88 3.99 -39.55
CA PHE A 172 5.25 3.50 -39.42
C PHE A 172 6.14 4.51 -38.65
N MET A 173 6.05 5.79 -38.99
CA MET A 173 6.77 6.85 -38.25
C MET A 173 6.34 6.93 -36.79
N ALA A 174 5.05 6.71 -36.50
CA ALA A 174 4.56 6.69 -35.12
C ALA A 174 5.11 5.52 -34.32
N THR A 175 5.13 4.34 -34.94
CA THR A 175 5.69 3.13 -34.33
C THR A 175 7.17 3.32 -34.02
N LEU A 176 7.95 3.88 -34.95
CA LEU A 176 9.38 4.18 -34.73
C LEU A 176 9.61 5.20 -33.60
N ALA A 177 8.84 6.28 -33.56
CA ALA A 177 8.97 7.29 -32.50
C ALA A 177 8.59 6.74 -31.11
N GLN A 178 7.59 5.85 -31.06
CA GLN A 178 7.21 5.16 -29.84
C GLN A 178 8.31 4.19 -29.39
N GLU A 179 8.89 3.43 -30.32
CA GLU A 179 9.99 2.51 -30.05
C GLU A 179 11.24 3.24 -29.55
N GLU A 180 11.57 4.41 -30.13
CA GLU A 180 12.69 5.24 -29.67
C GLU A 180 12.45 5.75 -28.24
N SER A 181 11.23 6.16 -27.92
CA SER A 181 10.84 6.61 -26.58
C SER A 181 10.92 5.48 -25.56
N HIS A 182 10.47 4.28 -25.95
CA HIS A 182 10.59 3.07 -25.17
C HIS A 182 12.07 2.72 -24.90
N THR A 183 12.88 2.67 -25.96
CA THR A 183 14.32 2.38 -25.91
C THR A 183 15.07 3.36 -25.00
N LYS A 184 14.80 4.68 -25.11
CA LYS A 184 15.40 5.69 -24.21
C LYS A 184 15.05 5.45 -22.75
N SER A 185 13.79 5.12 -22.47
CA SER A 185 13.33 4.78 -21.13
C SER A 185 14.03 3.53 -20.59
N GLU A 186 14.19 2.50 -21.42
CA GLU A 186 14.91 1.27 -21.03
C GLU A 186 16.38 1.55 -20.73
N ILE A 187 17.09 2.27 -21.60
CA ILE A 187 18.50 2.64 -21.40
C ILE A 187 18.67 3.45 -20.11
N MET A 188 17.78 4.42 -19.86
CA MET A 188 17.81 5.22 -18.63
C MET A 188 17.60 4.36 -17.39
N ASN A 189 16.59 3.48 -17.41
CA ASN A 189 16.31 2.56 -16.31
C ASN A 189 17.46 1.58 -16.07
N ALA A 190 18.08 1.06 -17.13
CA ALA A 190 19.26 0.19 -17.05
C ALA A 190 20.47 0.94 -16.48
N SER A 191 20.69 2.21 -16.86
CA SER A 191 21.73 3.06 -16.29
C SER A 191 21.53 3.30 -14.79
N ILE A 192 20.31 3.63 -14.38
CA ILE A 192 19.95 3.81 -12.96
C ILE A 192 20.16 2.51 -12.17
N GLU A 193 19.71 1.38 -12.72
CA GLU A 193 19.90 0.05 -12.13
C GLU A 193 21.38 -0.26 -11.93
N MET A 194 22.22 0.01 -12.94
CA MET A 194 23.65 -0.22 -12.87
C MET A 194 24.33 0.63 -11.80
N ARG A 195 23.94 1.91 -11.66
CA ARG A 195 24.45 2.80 -10.60
C ARG A 195 24.09 2.25 -9.22
N PHE A 196 22.83 1.88 -9.00
CA PHE A 196 22.39 1.35 -7.70
C PHE A 196 23.06 0.04 -7.34
N ARG A 197 23.28 -0.88 -8.30
CA ARG A 197 24.05 -2.11 -8.08
C ARG A 197 25.49 -1.85 -7.67
N ARG A 198 26.10 -0.78 -8.19
CA ARG A 198 27.45 -0.33 -7.83
C ARG A 198 27.49 0.52 -6.55
N GLY A 199 26.36 0.69 -5.86
CA GLY A 199 26.28 1.51 -4.64
C GLY A 199 26.39 3.01 -4.89
N ILE A 200 26.22 3.47 -6.13
CA ILE A 200 26.21 4.89 -6.50
C ILE A 200 24.76 5.37 -6.41
N PHE A 201 24.45 6.10 -5.35
CA PHE A 201 23.09 6.55 -5.06
C PHE A 201 22.92 8.03 -5.34
N LEU A 202 21.71 8.40 -5.76
CA LEU A 202 21.32 9.80 -5.85
C LEU A 202 20.90 10.27 -4.45
N THR A 203 21.57 11.30 -3.95
CA THR A 203 21.31 11.91 -2.64
C THR A 203 20.80 13.33 -2.86
N PRO A 204 19.48 13.56 -2.98
CA PRO A 204 18.93 14.92 -3.06
C PRO A 204 19.31 15.76 -1.83
N THR A 205 19.19 17.08 -1.93
CA THR A 205 19.42 17.98 -0.78
C THR A 205 18.60 17.54 0.44
N LEU A 206 19.21 17.63 1.62
CA LEU A 206 18.65 17.15 2.88
C LEU A 206 19.01 18.13 3.99
N LEU A 207 18.04 18.47 4.84
CA LEU A 207 18.30 19.31 6.00
C LEU A 207 19.33 18.65 6.93
N GLY A 208 20.30 19.41 7.43
CA GLY A 208 21.36 18.91 8.29
C GLY A 208 22.60 18.44 7.53
N TYR A 209 22.54 18.42 6.19
CA TYR A 209 23.66 18.02 5.36
C TYR A 209 23.85 18.97 4.18
N ASP A 210 25.10 19.15 3.79
CA ASP A 210 25.50 19.76 2.54
C ASP A 210 26.21 18.74 1.64
N HIS A 211 26.34 19.09 0.37
CA HIS A 211 27.08 18.30 -0.61
C HIS A 211 28.49 18.86 -0.75
N ASP A 212 29.50 18.01 -0.60
CA ASP A 212 30.88 18.36 -0.93
C ASP A 212 31.10 18.43 -2.46
N GLU A 213 32.32 18.77 -2.88
CA GLU A 213 32.70 18.85 -4.30
C GLU A 213 32.52 17.52 -5.05
N ASP A 214 32.59 16.40 -4.33
CA ASP A 214 32.42 15.04 -4.84
C ASP A 214 30.95 14.55 -4.82
N GLY A 215 30.04 15.36 -4.25
CA GLY A 215 28.61 15.05 -4.12
C GLY A 215 28.27 14.11 -2.95
N ASN A 216 29.16 13.95 -1.96
CA ASN A 216 28.89 13.24 -0.72
C ASN A 216 28.18 14.15 0.30
N LEU A 217 27.45 13.53 1.24
CA LEU A 217 26.76 14.25 2.30
C LEU A 217 27.71 14.50 3.48
N VAL A 218 27.93 15.78 3.78
CA VAL A 218 28.71 16.25 4.93
C VAL A 218 27.77 16.96 5.90
N ILE A 219 27.96 16.75 7.20
CA ILE A 219 27.10 17.36 8.23
C ILE A 219 27.28 18.88 8.22
N ASN A 220 26.16 19.59 8.13
CA ASN A 220 26.11 21.03 8.41
C ASN A 220 25.66 21.18 9.86
N GLU A 221 26.58 21.51 10.77
CA GLU A 221 26.29 21.54 12.21
C GLU A 221 25.16 22.50 12.59
N GLY A 222 25.01 23.64 11.90
CA GLY A 222 23.91 24.58 12.14
C GLY A 222 22.54 23.95 11.87
N GLU A 223 22.38 23.33 10.70
CA GLU A 223 21.13 22.64 10.35
C GLU A 223 20.97 21.31 11.10
N ALA A 224 22.07 20.65 11.45
CA ALA A 224 22.05 19.37 12.15
C ALA A 224 21.50 19.53 13.57
N LYS A 225 21.74 20.67 14.24
CA LYS A 225 21.08 21.00 15.52
C LYS A 225 19.55 20.97 15.42
N ILE A 226 18.98 21.49 14.33
CA ILE A 226 17.53 21.45 14.08
C ILE A 226 17.05 20.00 13.95
N VAL A 227 17.77 19.18 13.17
CA VAL A 227 17.45 17.76 13.00
C VAL A 227 17.54 17.02 14.34
N ARG A 228 18.61 17.21 15.13
CA ARG A 228 18.75 16.61 16.46
C ARG A 228 17.58 17.00 17.37
N LEU A 229 17.22 18.29 17.40
CA LEU A 229 16.09 18.78 18.20
C LEU A 229 14.77 18.11 17.79
N ILE A 230 14.48 17.99 16.48
CA ILE A 230 13.27 17.32 15.97
C ILE A 230 13.18 15.88 16.50
N PHE A 231 14.26 15.12 16.42
CA PHE A 231 14.29 13.73 16.87
C PHE A 231 14.13 13.63 18.40
N MET A 232 14.83 14.47 19.16
CA MET A 232 14.78 14.47 20.62
C MET A 232 13.39 14.88 21.14
N MET A 233 12.79 15.94 20.60
CA MET A 233 11.42 16.35 20.96
C MET A 233 10.40 15.25 20.68
N TYR A 234 10.54 14.55 19.55
CA TYR A 234 9.63 13.44 19.22
C TYR A 234 9.82 12.24 20.16
N LEU A 235 11.06 11.92 20.53
CA LEU A 235 11.37 10.89 21.54
C LEU A 235 10.80 11.25 22.92
N ASN A 236 10.78 12.55 23.27
CA ASN A 236 10.15 13.06 24.48
C ASN A 236 8.60 13.07 24.42
N GLY A 237 8.01 12.65 23.30
CA GLY A 237 6.57 12.50 23.14
C GLY A 237 5.84 13.71 22.56
N CYS A 238 6.55 14.74 22.09
CA CYS A 238 5.92 15.84 21.35
C CYS A 238 5.34 15.35 20.02
N THR A 239 4.19 15.90 19.64
CA THR A 239 3.56 15.64 18.34
C THR A 239 4.28 16.40 17.22
N CYS A 240 4.15 15.92 15.97
CA CYS A 240 4.72 16.62 14.81
C CYS A 240 4.20 18.05 14.65
N GLN A 241 3.01 18.36 15.18
CA GLN A 241 2.45 19.72 15.15
C GLN A 241 3.14 20.60 16.20
N GLU A 242 3.25 20.14 17.44
CA GLU A 242 3.95 20.88 18.50
C GLU A 242 5.42 21.15 18.13
N ILE A 243 6.09 20.18 17.50
CA ILE A 243 7.46 20.37 16.99
C ILE A 243 7.50 21.43 15.89
N ALA A 244 6.55 21.42 14.96
CA ALA A 244 6.48 22.42 13.89
C ALA A 244 6.24 23.84 14.45
N ASP A 245 5.31 23.96 15.40
CA ASP A 245 5.00 25.23 16.05
C ASP A 245 6.25 25.75 16.81
N THR A 246 6.91 24.89 17.57
CA THR A 246 8.15 25.21 18.30
C THR A 246 9.27 25.71 17.38
N LEU A 247 9.52 25.02 16.26
CA LEU A 247 10.55 25.44 15.30
C LEU A 247 10.21 26.77 14.61
N THR A 248 8.92 27.00 14.35
CA THR A 248 8.43 28.26 13.77
C THR A 248 8.62 29.42 14.76
N GLU A 249 8.33 29.21 16.04
CA GLU A 249 8.56 30.20 17.11
C GLU A 249 10.04 30.52 17.32
N LEU A 250 10.89 29.48 17.27
CA LEU A 250 12.35 29.62 17.32
C LEU A 250 12.91 30.37 16.10
N GLY A 251 12.14 30.47 15.00
CA GLY A 251 12.55 31.14 13.77
C GLY A 251 13.47 30.30 12.91
N CYS A 252 13.46 28.97 13.08
CA CYS A 252 14.28 28.07 12.29
C CYS A 252 13.77 28.00 10.84
N GLU A 253 14.66 28.09 9.86
CA GLU A 253 14.29 27.93 8.45
C GLU A 253 14.39 26.48 7.99
N THR A 254 13.49 26.09 7.09
CA THR A 254 13.63 24.83 6.34
C THR A 254 14.78 24.93 5.33
N LYS A 255 15.27 23.80 4.80
CA LYS A 255 16.32 23.78 3.74
C LYS A 255 15.95 24.59 2.48
N LYS A 256 14.67 24.93 2.29
CA LYS A 256 14.15 25.75 1.18
C LYS A 256 13.96 27.23 1.54
N GLY A 257 14.34 27.66 2.74
CA GLY A 257 14.15 29.02 3.23
C GLY A 257 12.74 29.36 3.72
N ASN A 258 11.85 28.37 3.91
CA ASN A 258 10.55 28.64 4.53
C ASN A 258 10.71 28.81 6.04
N THR A 259 10.08 29.84 6.60
CA THR A 259 10.06 30.16 8.04
C THR A 259 8.93 29.48 8.81
N VAL A 260 7.92 28.95 8.11
CA VAL A 260 6.78 28.24 8.71
C VAL A 260 6.92 26.74 8.48
N TRP A 261 6.86 25.98 9.57
CA TRP A 261 6.92 24.53 9.55
C TRP A 261 5.54 23.90 9.49
N SER A 262 5.46 22.73 8.84
CA SER A 262 4.25 21.92 8.82
C SER A 262 4.51 20.54 9.41
N SER A 263 3.51 19.97 10.09
CA SER A 263 3.58 18.62 10.66
C SER A 263 3.96 17.55 9.63
N GLY A 264 3.53 17.71 8.37
CA GLY A 264 3.92 16.83 7.27
C GLY A 264 5.41 16.89 6.94
N SER A 265 6.03 18.07 7.02
CA SER A 265 7.48 18.24 6.78
C SER A 265 8.29 17.60 7.90
N ILE A 266 7.86 17.77 9.16
CA ILE A 266 8.47 17.12 10.33
C ILE A 266 8.40 15.60 10.19
N LEU A 267 7.24 15.06 9.81
CA LEU A 267 7.08 13.61 9.61
C LEU A 267 8.01 13.07 8.51
N GLN A 268 8.21 13.82 7.42
CA GLN A 268 9.14 13.43 6.36
C GLN A 268 10.58 13.38 6.84
N ILE A 269 11.00 14.32 7.68
CA ILE A 269 12.34 14.35 8.30
C ILE A 269 12.51 13.14 9.22
N LEU A 270 11.58 12.91 10.14
CA LEU A 270 11.64 11.79 11.08
C LEU A 270 11.68 10.43 10.35
N GLN A 271 11.03 10.29 9.19
CA GLN A 271 11.01 9.04 8.40
C GLN A 271 12.22 8.83 7.48
N ASN A 272 13.07 9.84 7.30
CA ASN A 272 14.16 9.76 6.34
C ASN A 272 15.38 9.07 6.94
N GLU A 273 15.69 7.86 6.47
CA GLU A 273 16.79 7.02 6.96
C GLU A 273 18.17 7.65 6.77
N ARG A 274 18.29 8.70 5.95
CA ARG A 274 19.54 9.42 5.76
C ARG A 274 20.02 10.14 7.02
N HIS A 275 19.12 10.51 7.93
CA HIS A 275 19.55 11.12 9.19
C HIS A 275 20.30 10.14 10.12
N CYS A 276 20.15 8.82 9.92
CA CYS A 276 20.93 7.80 10.63
C CYS A 276 22.09 7.21 9.79
N GLY A 277 22.47 7.90 8.71
CA GLY A 277 23.61 7.53 7.86
C GLY A 277 23.29 6.47 6.80
N ASP A 278 22.04 5.99 6.69
CA ASP A 278 21.65 4.98 5.71
C ASP A 278 21.12 5.62 4.42
N VAL A 279 21.16 4.88 3.30
CA VAL A 279 20.53 5.30 2.04
C VAL A 279 19.69 4.16 1.49
N LEU A 280 18.40 4.41 1.23
CA LEU A 280 17.51 3.50 0.52
C LEU A 280 17.17 4.04 -0.87
N ALA A 281 17.63 3.34 -1.91
CA ALA A 281 17.37 3.70 -3.29
C ALA A 281 16.17 2.95 -3.89
N ARG A 282 15.62 3.53 -4.96
CA ARG A 282 14.45 3.03 -5.70
C ARG A 282 13.19 2.88 -4.82
N LYS A 283 12.91 3.90 -4.00
CA LYS A 283 11.66 4.04 -3.23
C LYS A 283 10.42 4.14 -4.12
N THR A 284 10.59 4.62 -5.35
CA THR A 284 9.56 4.73 -6.38
C THR A 284 10.08 4.23 -7.73
N TYR A 285 9.17 3.91 -8.64
CA TYR A 285 9.49 3.56 -10.03
C TYR A 285 8.37 4.02 -10.95
N THR A 286 8.70 4.22 -12.22
CA THR A 286 7.73 4.58 -13.26
C THR A 286 7.33 3.30 -14.02
N PRO A 287 6.11 2.77 -13.84
CA PRO A 287 5.67 1.55 -14.52
C PRO A 287 5.44 1.74 -16.02
N ASN A 288 4.98 2.91 -16.44
CA ASN A 288 4.64 3.18 -17.84
C ASN A 288 5.40 4.41 -18.35
N TYR A 289 6.18 4.20 -19.41
CA TYR A 289 6.98 5.24 -20.06
C TYR A 289 6.11 6.28 -20.78
N LEU A 290 4.86 5.97 -21.12
CA LEU A 290 3.95 6.89 -21.82
C LEU A 290 3.36 7.96 -20.89
N ASN A 291 3.05 7.60 -19.64
CA ASN A 291 2.39 8.51 -18.71
C ASN A 291 3.36 9.15 -17.70
N HIS A 292 4.59 8.65 -17.60
CA HIS A 292 5.63 9.09 -16.67
C HIS A 292 5.18 9.20 -15.20
N LYS A 293 4.10 8.50 -14.81
CA LYS A 293 3.55 8.56 -13.45
C LYS A 293 4.35 7.65 -12.53
N SER A 294 5.03 8.23 -11.55
CA SER A 294 5.78 7.48 -10.54
C SER A 294 4.84 6.77 -9.56
N LYS A 295 5.15 5.53 -9.20
CA LYS A 295 4.44 4.72 -8.18
C LYS A 295 5.42 4.32 -7.08
N LYS A 296 4.92 4.21 -5.84
CA LYS A 296 5.70 3.66 -4.71
C LYS A 296 6.11 2.22 -5.03
N ASN A 297 7.37 1.90 -4.78
CA ASN A 297 7.90 0.57 -4.98
C ASN A 297 7.51 -0.32 -3.80
N MET A 298 6.55 -1.23 -4.02
CA MET A 298 6.12 -2.25 -3.05
C MET A 298 6.70 -3.59 -3.49
N GLN A 299 8.04 -3.68 -3.54
CA GLN A 299 8.78 -4.84 -4.04
C GLN A 299 8.52 -5.18 -5.52
N ASN A 300 7.93 -4.26 -6.29
CA ASN A 300 7.74 -4.43 -7.73
C ASN A 300 9.08 -4.41 -8.48
N ARG A 301 10.11 -3.83 -7.88
CA ARG A 301 11.48 -3.76 -8.41
C ARG A 301 12.50 -3.89 -7.26
N PRO A 302 13.73 -4.38 -7.53
CA PRO A 302 14.80 -4.44 -6.54
C PRO A 302 15.05 -3.08 -5.89
N GLN A 303 15.08 -3.05 -4.56
CA GLN A 303 15.49 -1.90 -3.74
C GLN A 303 16.89 -2.14 -3.21
N TYR A 304 17.67 -1.07 -3.11
CA TYR A 304 19.07 -1.14 -2.70
C TYR A 304 19.24 -0.31 -1.43
N ARG A 305 19.80 -0.91 -0.38
CA ARG A 305 20.10 -0.22 0.87
C ARG A 305 21.59 -0.31 1.16
N LYS A 306 22.24 0.84 1.37
CA LYS A 306 23.60 0.91 1.90
C LYS A 306 23.56 1.49 3.30
N ARG A 307 24.04 0.72 4.28
CA ARG A 307 24.17 1.15 5.67
C ARG A 307 25.45 1.98 5.84
N ASN A 308 25.44 2.91 6.78
CA ASN A 308 26.61 3.75 7.12
C ASN A 308 27.24 4.38 5.86
N HIS A 309 26.39 4.91 4.98
CA HIS A 309 26.82 5.58 3.75
C HIS A 309 27.58 6.89 4.04
N HIS A 310 27.12 7.63 5.05
CA HIS A 310 27.66 8.91 5.47
C HIS A 310 27.56 9.04 6.99
N GLU A 311 28.21 10.05 7.55
CA GLU A 311 28.14 10.33 8.98
C GLU A 311 26.70 10.61 9.40
N ALA A 312 26.29 10.05 10.54
CA ALA A 312 24.92 10.12 11.01
C ALA A 312 24.72 11.30 11.97
N ILE A 313 23.68 12.10 11.76
CA ILE A 313 23.25 13.13 12.71
C ILE A 313 22.59 12.50 13.95
N VAL A 314 21.82 11.44 13.74
CA VAL A 314 21.05 10.75 14.78
C VAL A 314 21.53 9.31 14.89
N SER A 315 21.62 8.78 16.11
CA SER A 315 21.99 7.39 16.32
C SER A 315 20.98 6.46 15.62
N ARG A 316 21.45 5.29 15.17
CA ARG A 316 20.56 4.31 14.52
C ARG A 316 19.45 3.87 15.47
N ASP A 317 19.76 3.74 16.75
CA ASP A 317 18.85 3.23 17.76
C ASP A 317 17.75 4.24 18.06
N ASP A 318 18.08 5.52 18.18
CA ASP A 318 17.10 6.62 18.28
C ASP A 318 16.22 6.69 17.03
N PHE A 319 16.80 6.53 15.83
CA PHE A 319 16.02 6.50 14.60
C PHE A 319 15.02 5.34 14.58
N ILE A 320 15.44 4.14 14.99
CA ILE A 320 14.58 2.96 15.10
C ILE A 320 13.46 3.21 16.13
N ALA A 321 13.79 3.79 17.29
CA ALA A 321 12.83 4.15 18.32
C ALA A 321 11.77 5.13 17.79
N VAL A 322 12.19 6.17 17.07
CA VAL A 322 11.28 7.12 16.39
C VAL A 322 10.39 6.40 15.36
N GLN A 323 10.91 5.48 14.55
CA GLN A 323 10.08 4.73 13.61
C GLN A 323 9.03 3.87 14.33
N ARG A 324 9.41 3.24 15.46
CA ARG A 324 8.48 2.49 16.31
C ARG A 324 7.39 3.42 16.87
N LEU A 325 7.76 4.60 17.38
CA LEU A 325 6.80 5.63 17.84
C LEU A 325 5.83 6.08 16.75
N ILE A 326 6.33 6.39 15.54
CA ILE A 326 5.48 6.78 14.40
C ILE A 326 4.50 5.65 14.03
N SER A 327 4.95 4.40 14.06
CA SER A 327 4.08 3.25 13.81
C SER A 327 2.99 3.11 14.87
N ASN A 328 3.33 3.32 16.14
CA ASN A 328 2.40 3.30 17.28
C ASN A 328 1.37 4.44 17.24
N ALA A 329 1.79 5.63 16.81
CA ALA A 329 0.91 6.80 16.71
C ALA A 329 -0.28 6.56 15.78
N LYS A 330 -0.13 5.71 14.74
CA LYS A 330 -1.24 5.32 13.85
C LYS A 330 -2.40 4.64 14.58
N TYR A 331 -2.12 4.00 15.71
CA TYR A 331 -3.10 3.27 16.53
C TYR A 331 -3.53 4.07 17.78
N GLY A 332 -3.26 5.37 17.80
CA GLY A 332 -3.68 6.28 18.85
C GLY A 332 -2.87 6.20 20.14
N ASN A 333 -1.68 5.60 20.12
CA ASN A 333 -0.74 5.70 21.23
C ASN A 333 -0.07 7.08 21.19
N LYS A 334 -0.11 7.82 22.30
CA LYS A 334 0.56 9.11 22.48
C LYS A 334 1.58 8.98 23.61
N GLY A 335 2.80 9.45 23.41
CA GLY A 335 3.85 9.48 24.43
C GLY A 335 5.04 8.57 24.13
N ILE A 336 5.70 8.14 25.20
CA ILE A 336 7.01 7.47 25.21
C ILE A 336 6.94 6.07 24.59
N LEU A 337 8.09 5.60 24.08
CA LEU A 337 8.27 4.27 23.50
C LEU A 337 7.64 3.19 24.42
N PRO A 338 6.82 2.29 23.87
CA PRO A 338 6.30 1.19 24.67
C PRO A 338 7.42 0.22 25.02
N GLU A 339 7.32 -0.40 26.19
CA GLU A 339 8.23 -1.43 26.66
C GLU A 339 7.43 -2.70 26.93
N LEU A 340 7.95 -3.84 26.49
CA LEU A 340 7.39 -5.13 26.88
C LEU A 340 7.60 -5.28 28.39
N LYS A 341 6.57 -5.75 29.09
CA LYS A 341 6.65 -6.06 30.52
C LYS A 341 6.42 -7.53 30.73
N VAL A 342 7.25 -8.14 31.57
CA VAL A 342 7.26 -9.58 31.83
C VAL A 342 7.08 -9.80 33.32
N LEU A 343 6.22 -10.73 33.67
CA LEU A 343 6.06 -11.15 35.06
C LEU A 343 7.23 -12.08 35.42
N SER A 344 8.07 -11.65 36.36
CA SER A 344 9.29 -12.36 36.76
C SER A 344 9.05 -13.45 37.80
N GLU A 345 7.95 -13.35 38.54
CA GLU A 345 7.66 -14.20 39.68
C GLU A 345 6.19 -14.63 39.73
N GLY A 346 5.95 -15.67 40.54
CA GLY A 346 4.64 -16.23 40.77
C GLY A 346 4.18 -17.16 39.64
N ILE A 347 2.92 -17.54 39.68
CA ILE A 347 2.34 -18.52 38.76
C ILE A 347 2.21 -18.01 37.31
N LEU A 348 2.23 -16.69 37.16
CA LEU A 348 2.26 -16.01 35.86
C LEU A 348 3.71 -15.67 35.43
N LYS A 349 4.74 -16.28 36.05
CA LYS A 349 6.13 -16.13 35.60
C LYS A 349 6.24 -16.43 34.10
N GLY A 350 6.93 -15.55 33.37
CA GLY A 350 7.12 -15.65 31.92
C GLY A 350 5.97 -15.11 31.06
N PHE A 351 4.85 -14.70 31.65
CA PHE A 351 3.80 -14.00 30.89
C PHE A 351 4.21 -12.56 30.57
N VAL A 352 3.93 -12.15 29.35
CA VAL A 352 4.27 -10.83 28.79
C VAL A 352 2.98 -10.03 28.57
N SER A 353 2.96 -8.76 29.02
CA SER A 353 1.83 -7.85 28.80
C SER A 353 1.66 -7.53 27.32
N ILE A 354 0.40 -7.54 26.85
CA ILE A 354 0.03 -7.15 25.49
C ILE A 354 -0.80 -5.87 25.53
N ASN A 355 -0.59 -4.97 24.57
CA ASN A 355 -1.40 -3.78 24.40
C ASN A 355 -1.88 -3.63 22.94
N PRO A 356 -3.18 -3.38 22.71
CA PRO A 356 -3.77 -3.25 21.39
C PRO A 356 -3.24 -2.10 20.54
N ARG A 357 -2.56 -1.14 21.18
CA ARG A 357 -2.01 0.05 20.53
C ARG A 357 -0.52 -0.06 20.24
N TRP A 358 0.12 -1.16 20.61
CA TRP A 358 1.53 -1.38 20.32
C TRP A 358 1.68 -2.05 18.96
N ALA A 359 2.28 -1.31 18.04
CA ALA A 359 2.76 -1.75 16.75
C ALA A 359 4.28 -1.88 16.80
N GLY A 360 4.81 -2.91 16.14
CA GLY A 360 6.26 -3.03 15.91
C GLY A 360 7.00 -4.03 16.80
N PHE A 361 6.36 -4.58 17.85
CA PHE A 361 6.86 -5.79 18.49
C PHE A 361 6.53 -7.01 17.63
N LYS A 362 7.53 -7.84 17.38
CA LYS A 362 7.45 -9.09 16.63
C LYS A 362 7.42 -10.29 17.58
N GLU A 363 7.15 -11.45 17.00
CA GLU A 363 7.14 -12.76 17.67
C GLU A 363 8.37 -12.97 18.57
N ASN A 364 9.57 -12.77 18.02
CA ASN A 364 10.82 -12.95 18.76
C ASN A 364 10.96 -12.03 19.96
N ASP A 365 10.37 -10.83 19.92
CA ASP A 365 10.46 -9.88 21.03
C ASP A 365 9.67 -10.41 22.24
N TYR A 366 8.48 -10.97 22.02
CA TYR A 366 7.69 -11.60 23.08
C TYR A 366 8.36 -12.86 23.62
N ILE A 367 8.93 -13.70 22.74
CA ILE A 367 9.67 -14.91 23.14
C ILE A 367 10.87 -14.54 24.01
N SER A 368 11.68 -13.59 23.56
CA SER A 368 12.89 -13.15 24.28
C SER A 368 12.54 -12.51 25.61
N ALA A 369 11.48 -11.69 25.64
CA ALA A 369 10.93 -11.12 26.86
C ALA A 369 10.52 -12.22 27.86
N SER A 370 9.73 -13.21 27.42
CA SER A 370 9.33 -14.34 28.26
C SER A 370 10.53 -15.15 28.79
N LEU A 371 11.53 -15.40 27.95
CA LEU A 371 12.73 -16.16 28.32
C LEU A 371 13.65 -15.40 29.30
N SER A 372 13.61 -14.07 29.31
CA SER A 372 14.51 -13.24 30.14
C SER A 372 14.36 -13.43 31.65
N VAL A 373 13.25 -14.02 32.11
CA VAL A 373 12.98 -14.26 33.54
C VAL A 373 13.28 -15.69 33.98
N TYR A 374 13.71 -16.56 33.07
CA TYR A 374 14.07 -17.94 33.35
C TYR A 374 15.59 -18.12 33.38
N ASP A 375 16.10 -18.80 34.40
CA ASP A 375 17.50 -19.20 34.46
C ASP A 375 17.75 -20.43 33.55
N GLN A 376 19.01 -20.71 33.19
CA GLN A 376 19.38 -21.85 32.34
C GLN A 376 18.91 -23.22 32.89
N MET A 377 18.65 -23.33 34.20
CA MET A 377 18.14 -24.55 34.84
C MET A 377 16.61 -24.71 34.75
N ASP A 378 15.85 -23.62 34.52
CA ASP A 378 14.39 -23.65 34.44
C ASP A 378 13.88 -24.15 33.06
N GLN A 379 14.76 -24.34 32.06
CA GLN A 379 14.40 -24.75 30.70
C GLN A 379 14.21 -26.27 30.51
N LEU A 380 14.41 -27.09 31.55
CA LEU A 380 14.08 -28.50 31.46
C LEU A 380 12.55 -28.66 31.49
N PRO A 381 11.92 -29.30 30.49
CA PRO A 381 10.52 -29.70 30.63
C PRO A 381 10.42 -30.54 31.91
N PRO A 382 9.36 -30.38 32.72
CA PRO A 382 9.18 -31.25 33.87
C PRO A 382 9.25 -32.68 33.35
N SER A 383 10.22 -33.45 33.86
CA SER A 383 10.30 -34.87 33.59
C SER A 383 8.91 -35.42 33.90
N SER A 384 8.27 -36.07 32.93
CA SER A 384 7.02 -36.79 33.14
C SER A 384 7.30 -37.89 34.15
N SER A 385 7.25 -37.57 35.43
CA SER A 385 7.44 -38.54 36.49
C SER A 385 6.33 -39.57 36.33
N PRO A 386 6.65 -40.88 36.25
CA PRO A 386 5.62 -41.90 36.17
C PRO A 386 4.67 -41.74 37.36
N VAL A 387 3.37 -41.74 37.07
CA VAL A 387 2.33 -41.58 38.09
C VAL A 387 2.38 -42.81 39.01
N GLU A 388 2.86 -42.63 40.24
CA GLU A 388 2.77 -43.65 41.28
C GLU A 388 1.39 -43.56 41.94
N VAL A 389 0.48 -44.44 41.54
CA VAL A 389 -0.84 -44.58 42.18
C VAL A 389 -0.63 -45.32 43.51
N GLN A 390 -0.98 -44.70 44.63
CA GLN A 390 -0.89 -45.34 45.95
C GLN A 390 -1.97 -46.43 46.09
N SER A 391 -1.66 -47.50 46.85
CA SER A 391 -2.60 -48.59 47.08
C SER A 391 -3.86 -48.09 47.80
N GLY A 392 -4.98 -48.00 47.08
CA GLY A 392 -6.27 -47.50 47.58
C GLY A 392 -6.87 -46.38 46.73
N ASP A 393 -6.07 -45.75 45.87
CA ASP A 393 -6.55 -44.73 44.93
C ASP A 393 -7.09 -45.36 43.63
N PHE A 394 -8.04 -44.66 42.99
CA PHE A 394 -8.50 -45.03 41.65
C PHE A 394 -7.39 -44.77 40.63
N ASP A 395 -6.97 -45.84 39.94
CA ASP A 395 -6.09 -45.76 38.78
C ASP A 395 -6.89 -45.32 37.55
N LEU A 396 -6.69 -44.07 37.14
CA LEU A 396 -7.39 -43.45 36.02
C LEU A 396 -6.52 -43.42 34.74
N ARG A 397 -5.52 -44.31 34.63
CA ARG A 397 -4.71 -44.44 33.41
C ARG A 397 -5.61 -44.92 32.26
N GLY A 398 -5.48 -44.27 31.10
CA GLY A 398 -6.33 -44.54 29.94
C GLY A 398 -7.70 -43.85 29.97
N TYR A 399 -8.05 -43.16 31.06
CA TYR A 399 -9.22 -42.27 31.09
C TYR A 399 -8.87 -40.90 30.51
N GLU A 400 -9.85 -40.32 29.82
CA GLU A 400 -9.76 -38.99 29.24
C GLU A 400 -10.76 -38.04 29.91
N ILE A 401 -10.34 -36.81 30.15
CA ILE A 401 -11.23 -35.71 30.53
C ILE A 401 -11.81 -35.13 29.25
N ALA A 402 -13.12 -35.33 29.07
CA ALA A 402 -13.85 -34.85 27.89
C ALA A 402 -13.66 -33.35 27.68
N ARG A 403 -13.36 -32.96 26.43
CA ARG A 403 -13.12 -31.55 26.08
C ARG A 403 -14.39 -30.72 26.27
N SER A 404 -14.27 -29.64 27.02
CA SER A 404 -15.38 -28.71 27.30
C SER A 404 -16.01 -28.11 26.03
N GLN A 405 -15.25 -28.07 24.94
CA GLN A 405 -15.60 -27.51 23.64
C GLN A 405 -16.75 -28.28 22.97
N PHE A 406 -16.93 -29.57 23.31
CA PHE A 406 -18.01 -30.41 22.81
C PHE A 406 -19.35 -30.19 23.53
N PHE A 407 -19.36 -29.46 24.65
CA PHE A 407 -20.57 -29.21 25.42
C PHE A 407 -21.05 -27.76 25.22
N ASP A 408 -22.33 -27.59 24.86
CA ASP A 408 -22.95 -26.27 24.76
C ASP A 408 -23.49 -25.84 26.13
N GLY A 409 -23.04 -24.67 26.61
CA GLY A 409 -23.44 -24.11 27.90
C GLY A 409 -23.52 -22.59 27.86
N THR A 410 -24.51 -22.02 28.54
CA THR A 410 -24.78 -20.56 28.55
C THR A 410 -23.74 -19.75 29.32
N ASP A 411 -22.99 -20.39 30.22
CA ASP A 411 -22.00 -19.75 31.10
C ASP A 411 -20.54 -20.05 30.71
N ARG A 412 -20.30 -20.40 29.43
CA ARG A 412 -18.96 -20.68 28.90
C ARG A 412 -18.11 -19.41 28.84
N ILE A 413 -16.97 -19.44 29.52
CA ILE A 413 -15.93 -18.41 29.42
C ILE A 413 -15.20 -18.66 28.10
N THR A 414 -15.33 -17.74 27.15
CA THR A 414 -14.63 -17.86 25.86
C THR A 414 -14.02 -16.54 25.46
N VAL A 415 -12.93 -16.64 24.70
CA VAL A 415 -12.31 -15.55 23.97
C VAL A 415 -12.30 -15.93 22.49
N THR A 416 -12.60 -14.97 21.61
CA THR A 416 -12.54 -15.14 20.16
C THR A 416 -11.57 -14.12 19.59
N PHE A 417 -10.58 -14.60 18.87
CA PHE A 417 -9.60 -13.80 18.15
C PHE A 417 -9.99 -13.71 16.68
N SER A 418 -9.93 -12.49 16.14
CA SER A 418 -9.97 -12.19 14.72
C SER A 418 -8.79 -11.29 14.37
N LEU A 419 -8.46 -11.14 13.08
CA LEU A 419 -7.34 -10.28 12.66
C LEU A 419 -7.49 -8.81 13.12
N ASN A 420 -8.72 -8.36 13.40
CA ASN A 420 -9.01 -6.97 13.75
C ASN A 420 -9.38 -6.77 15.22
N ASP A 421 -9.91 -7.79 15.90
CA ASP A 421 -10.44 -7.65 17.26
C ASP A 421 -10.35 -8.92 18.12
N ILE A 422 -10.42 -8.71 19.43
CA ILE A 422 -10.60 -9.75 20.45
C ILE A 422 -11.96 -9.54 21.11
N LYS A 423 -12.74 -10.62 21.22
CA LYS A 423 -14.07 -10.62 21.83
C LYS A 423 -14.16 -11.64 22.96
N PHE A 424 -14.64 -11.19 24.09
CA PHE A 424 -14.88 -12.04 25.26
C PHE A 424 -16.36 -12.36 25.42
N SER A 425 -16.66 -13.54 25.95
CA SER A 425 -18.04 -13.91 26.27
C SER A 425 -18.59 -13.09 27.43
N THR A 426 -19.92 -13.00 27.50
CA THR A 426 -20.61 -12.37 28.62
C THR A 426 -20.26 -13.03 29.96
N ALA A 427 -20.07 -14.34 29.98
CA ALA A 427 -19.65 -15.08 31.17
C ALA A 427 -18.25 -14.65 31.65
N ALA A 428 -17.29 -14.50 30.74
CA ALA A 428 -15.94 -14.03 31.07
C ALA A 428 -15.97 -12.67 31.79
N VAL A 429 -16.70 -11.70 31.22
CA VAL A 429 -16.79 -10.34 31.75
C VAL A 429 -17.48 -10.28 33.11
N ARG A 430 -18.58 -11.01 33.27
CA ARG A 430 -19.33 -11.03 34.53
C ARG A 430 -18.57 -11.71 35.66
N LYS A 431 -17.73 -12.70 35.35
CA LYS A 431 -16.98 -13.48 36.33
C LYS A 431 -15.73 -12.77 36.89
N LEU A 432 -15.17 -11.79 36.17
CA LEU A 432 -14.07 -10.94 36.64
C LEU A 432 -14.56 -9.65 37.33
N SER A 433 -15.83 -9.27 37.16
CA SER A 433 -16.46 -8.10 37.80
C SER A 433 -15.72 -6.76 37.63
N SER A 434 -14.84 -6.64 36.64
CA SER A 434 -14.07 -5.43 36.32
C SER A 434 -14.36 -4.93 34.91
N THR A 435 -14.37 -3.61 34.71
CA THR A 435 -14.45 -2.99 33.38
C THR A 435 -13.09 -2.83 32.70
N LEU A 436 -12.01 -2.94 33.49
CA LEU A 436 -10.63 -2.77 33.04
C LEU A 436 -9.82 -4.03 33.32
N VAL A 437 -9.07 -4.48 32.32
CA VAL A 437 -8.24 -5.67 32.41
C VAL A 437 -6.87 -5.43 31.79
N GLU A 438 -5.92 -6.24 32.20
CA GLU A 438 -4.65 -6.42 31.51
C GLU A 438 -4.69 -7.76 30.75
N LEU A 439 -4.17 -7.77 29.52
CA LEU A 439 -4.02 -8.97 28.72
C LEU A 439 -2.55 -9.41 28.75
N LEU A 440 -2.33 -10.71 28.94
CA LEU A 440 -1.03 -11.32 29.14
C LEU A 440 -0.92 -12.54 28.22
N ILE A 441 0.26 -12.80 27.65
CA ILE A 441 0.54 -14.00 26.87
C ILE A 441 1.82 -14.67 27.34
N HIS A 442 1.80 -15.99 27.45
CA HIS A 442 3.01 -16.78 27.55
C HIS A 442 3.29 -17.42 26.19
N PRO A 443 4.31 -16.93 25.44
CA PRO A 443 4.54 -17.37 24.06
C PRO A 443 4.92 -18.85 23.96
N ASN A 444 5.85 -19.33 24.79
CA ASN A 444 6.34 -20.72 24.73
C ASN A 444 5.28 -21.74 25.17
N LYS A 445 4.51 -21.42 26.22
CA LYS A 445 3.44 -22.25 26.78
C LYS A 445 2.11 -22.10 26.04
N ARG A 446 2.03 -21.17 25.09
CA ARG A 446 0.81 -20.84 24.34
C ARG A 446 -0.39 -20.59 25.25
N LEU A 447 -0.17 -19.88 26.35
CA LEU A 447 -1.22 -19.49 27.29
C LEU A 447 -1.58 -18.02 27.14
N PHE A 448 -2.86 -17.71 27.28
CA PHE A 448 -3.36 -16.35 27.35
C PHE A 448 -4.07 -16.12 28.68
N ALA A 449 -3.69 -15.05 29.38
CA ALA A 449 -4.23 -14.70 30.68
C ALA A 449 -4.86 -13.30 30.67
N VAL A 450 -5.94 -13.16 31.42
CA VAL A 450 -6.64 -11.88 31.61
C VAL A 450 -6.83 -11.65 33.09
N ARG A 451 -6.29 -10.55 33.61
CA ARG A 451 -6.41 -10.15 35.02
C ARG A 451 -7.04 -8.78 35.16
N THR A 452 -7.60 -8.49 36.33
CA THR A 452 -8.14 -7.16 36.65
C THR A 452 -7.02 -6.11 36.63
N ALA A 453 -7.34 -4.88 36.21
CA ALA A 453 -6.37 -3.78 36.18
C ALA A 453 -6.99 -2.49 36.73
N LEU A 454 -6.16 -1.68 37.39
CA LEU A 454 -6.54 -0.35 37.87
C LEU A 454 -6.48 0.69 36.75
N GLN A 455 -7.25 1.78 36.88
CA GLN A 455 -7.27 2.88 35.89
C GLN A 455 -5.91 3.55 35.69
N ALA A 456 -5.06 3.55 36.73
CA ALA A 456 -3.70 4.09 36.67
C ALA A 456 -2.70 3.19 35.93
N HIS A 457 -3.07 1.93 35.67
CA HIS A 457 -2.17 0.98 35.02
C HIS A 457 -2.04 1.30 33.52
N ARG A 458 -0.81 1.50 33.04
CA ARG A 458 -0.51 1.93 31.64
C ARG A 458 -1.11 0.99 30.58
N ASN A 459 -1.22 -0.31 30.89
CA ASN A 459 -1.77 -1.33 29.99
C ASN A 459 -3.22 -1.72 30.29
N ALA A 460 -3.94 -0.95 31.13
CA ALA A 460 -5.35 -1.20 31.39
C ALA A 460 -6.19 -1.01 30.12
N MET A 461 -7.02 -2.01 29.83
CA MET A 461 -7.88 -2.04 28.65
C MET A 461 -9.34 -2.15 29.05
N GLN A 462 -10.17 -1.33 28.40
CA GLN A 462 -11.61 -1.41 28.57
C GLN A 462 -12.20 -2.51 27.69
N TRP A 463 -12.44 -3.68 28.29
CA TRP A 463 -13.07 -4.84 27.66
C TRP A 463 -14.57 -4.97 27.94
N ALA A 464 -15.14 -4.07 28.75
CA ALA A 464 -16.54 -4.11 29.13
C ALA A 464 -17.15 -2.72 29.36
N LYS A 465 -18.48 -2.63 29.23
CA LYS A 465 -19.28 -1.45 29.56
C LYS A 465 -20.36 -1.82 30.57
N LYS A 466 -20.58 -0.99 31.58
CA LYS A 466 -21.69 -1.15 32.54
C LYS A 466 -22.99 -0.63 31.93
N ARG A 467 -24.06 -1.40 32.07
CA ARG A 467 -25.44 -1.00 31.75
C ARG A 467 -26.32 -1.38 32.95
N GLY A 468 -26.54 -0.40 33.85
CA GLY A 468 -27.07 -0.69 35.19
C GLY A 468 -26.07 -1.50 36.01
N GLU A 469 -26.53 -2.55 36.69
CA GLU A 469 -25.68 -3.46 37.46
C GLU A 469 -24.93 -4.51 36.61
N LEU A 470 -25.32 -4.68 35.34
CA LEU A 470 -24.76 -5.71 34.46
C LEU A 470 -23.60 -5.17 33.61
N SER A 471 -22.53 -5.96 33.52
CA SER A 471 -21.41 -5.71 32.61
C SER A 471 -21.62 -6.44 31.27
N ILE A 472 -21.44 -5.69 30.17
CA ILE A 472 -21.58 -6.17 28.80
C ILE A 472 -20.20 -6.18 28.14
N PRO A 473 -19.81 -7.26 27.43
CA PRO A 473 -18.53 -7.33 26.72
C PRO A 473 -18.44 -6.26 25.63
N ARG A 474 -17.24 -5.67 25.53
CA ARG A 474 -16.83 -4.74 24.48
C ARG A 474 -15.66 -5.37 23.73
N ALA A 475 -15.75 -5.41 22.41
CA ALA A 475 -14.65 -5.88 21.58
C ALA A 475 -13.42 -4.96 21.75
N ILE A 476 -12.25 -5.56 21.92
CA ILE A 476 -10.98 -4.87 21.96
C ILE A 476 -10.42 -4.86 20.54
N SER A 477 -10.30 -3.68 19.92
CA SER A 477 -9.64 -3.55 18.62
C SER A 477 -8.17 -3.93 18.78
N GLY A 478 -7.63 -4.74 17.88
CA GLY A 478 -6.26 -5.25 17.96
C GLY A 478 -5.46 -5.12 16.66
N THR A 479 -5.87 -4.24 15.76
CA THR A 479 -5.24 -4.08 14.44
C THR A 479 -3.72 -3.83 14.45
N ALA A 480 -3.16 -3.35 15.57
CA ALA A 480 -1.72 -3.12 15.71
C ALA A 480 -0.90 -4.40 15.99
N PHE A 481 -1.47 -5.36 16.73
CA PHE A 481 -0.73 -6.48 17.33
C PHE A 481 -1.28 -7.86 16.96
N MET A 482 -2.53 -7.95 16.52
CA MET A 482 -3.14 -9.21 16.10
C MET A 482 -2.33 -9.94 15.02
N PRO A 483 -1.73 -9.27 14.02
CA PRO A 483 -0.82 -9.94 13.08
C PRO A 483 0.37 -10.62 13.78
N THR A 484 0.93 -10.01 14.84
CA THR A 484 2.02 -10.60 15.62
C THR A 484 1.54 -11.83 16.39
N ILE A 485 0.35 -11.78 17.00
CA ILE A 485 -0.23 -12.94 17.71
C ILE A 485 -0.52 -14.09 16.75
N TYR A 486 -1.06 -13.78 15.57
CA TYR A 486 -1.31 -14.79 14.54
C TYR A 486 0.00 -15.43 14.06
N SER A 487 1.05 -14.63 13.83
CA SER A 487 2.39 -15.16 13.52
C SER A 487 2.93 -16.06 14.63
N LEU A 488 2.92 -15.57 15.87
CA LEU A 488 3.43 -16.27 17.06
C LEU A 488 2.75 -17.63 17.27
N LEU A 489 1.48 -17.75 16.92
CA LEU A 489 0.69 -18.97 17.10
C LEU A 489 0.59 -19.81 15.81
N GLY A 490 1.16 -19.34 14.69
CA GLY A 490 1.04 -20.01 13.39
C GLY A 490 -0.41 -20.05 12.86
N TRP A 491 -1.24 -19.09 13.22
CA TRP A 491 -2.64 -19.01 12.82
C TRP A 491 -2.81 -18.39 11.43
N ASN A 492 -3.81 -18.87 10.67
CA ASN A 492 -4.18 -18.33 9.37
C ASN A 492 -5.02 -17.05 9.56
N SER A 493 -4.59 -15.94 8.94
CA SER A 493 -5.23 -14.61 9.02
C SER A 493 -6.69 -14.56 8.57
N ASP A 494 -7.13 -15.50 7.73
CA ASP A 494 -8.50 -15.56 7.21
C ASP A 494 -9.45 -16.30 8.17
N CYS A 495 -8.89 -17.00 9.16
CA CYS A 495 -9.65 -17.77 10.15
C CYS A 495 -9.88 -16.98 11.45
N ARG A 496 -10.94 -17.37 12.17
CA ARG A 496 -11.19 -16.91 13.54
C ARG A 496 -10.99 -18.05 14.52
N TYR A 497 -10.41 -17.76 15.67
CA TYR A 497 -10.05 -18.76 16.67
C TYR A 497 -10.78 -18.46 17.97
N ARG A 498 -11.56 -19.42 18.47
CA ARG A 498 -12.22 -19.32 19.77
C ARG A 498 -11.60 -20.30 20.74
N ILE A 499 -11.32 -19.82 21.93
CA ILE A 499 -10.73 -20.62 23.00
C ILE A 499 -11.65 -20.57 24.21
N THR A 500 -11.83 -21.73 24.83
CA THR A 500 -12.56 -21.84 26.11
C THR A 500 -11.58 -21.64 27.24
N GLY A 501 -11.96 -20.83 28.22
CA GLY A 501 -11.11 -20.47 29.34
C GLY A 501 -11.68 -20.94 30.67
N ILE A 502 -10.84 -20.84 31.69
CA ILE A 502 -11.20 -21.12 33.08
C ILE A 502 -10.91 -19.90 33.95
N ARG A 503 -11.68 -19.74 35.02
CA ARG A 503 -11.41 -18.74 36.06
C ARG A 503 -10.63 -19.41 37.20
N ARG A 504 -9.57 -18.75 37.65
CA ARG A 504 -8.79 -19.10 38.84
C ARG A 504 -8.70 -17.90 39.79
N GLY A 505 -8.44 -18.16 41.07
CA GLY A 505 -8.34 -17.15 42.13
C GLY A 505 -9.67 -16.67 42.71
N ASN A 506 -9.59 -15.94 43.82
CA ASN A 506 -10.74 -15.45 44.58
C ASN A 506 -10.80 -13.92 44.60
N GLY A 507 -12.02 -13.37 44.61
CA GLY A 507 -12.23 -11.92 44.70
C GLY A 507 -11.62 -11.12 43.54
N THR A 508 -10.82 -10.10 43.88
CA THR A 508 -10.18 -9.14 42.96
C THR A 508 -8.97 -9.70 42.23
N ASP A 509 -8.33 -10.75 42.77
CA ASP A 509 -7.13 -11.39 42.24
C ASP A 509 -7.45 -12.54 41.28
N ALA A 510 -8.66 -12.53 40.74
CA ALA A 510 -9.10 -13.52 39.78
C ALA A 510 -8.41 -13.32 38.42
N VAL A 511 -8.06 -14.44 37.80
CA VAL A 511 -7.46 -14.49 36.46
C VAL A 511 -8.26 -15.45 35.60
N LEU A 512 -8.48 -15.06 34.35
CA LEU A 512 -8.98 -15.97 33.32
C LEU A 512 -7.80 -16.51 32.54
N LEU A 513 -7.75 -17.83 32.38
CA LEU A 513 -6.71 -18.52 31.62
C LEU A 513 -7.32 -19.22 30.42
N PHE A 514 -6.62 -19.17 29.30
CA PHE A 514 -7.01 -19.74 28.03
C PHE A 514 -5.81 -20.50 27.43
N ASN A 515 -5.99 -21.78 27.14
CA ASN A 515 -4.99 -22.58 26.44
C ASN A 515 -5.14 -22.37 24.93
N LEU A 516 -4.17 -21.70 24.30
CA LEU A 516 -4.23 -21.34 22.88
C LEU A 516 -3.91 -22.52 21.94
N GLU A 517 -3.60 -23.71 22.47
CA GLU A 517 -3.52 -24.94 21.68
C GLU A 517 -4.90 -25.59 21.50
N GLU A 518 -5.84 -25.34 22.42
CA GLU A 518 -7.18 -25.92 22.39
C GLU A 518 -8.21 -25.01 21.69
N THR A 519 -8.00 -24.76 20.39
CA THR A 519 -8.79 -23.79 19.61
C THR A 519 -9.96 -24.39 18.85
N GLU A 520 -11.14 -23.77 18.92
CA GLU A 520 -12.21 -23.93 17.92
C GLU A 520 -11.93 -22.97 16.75
N ILE A 521 -11.69 -23.50 15.56
CA ILE A 521 -11.35 -22.73 14.35
C ILE A 521 -12.62 -22.49 13.54
N PHE A 522 -12.87 -21.25 13.12
CA PHE A 522 -13.95 -20.87 12.21
C PHE A 522 -13.35 -20.44 10.88
N ILE A 523 -13.50 -21.30 9.87
CA ILE A 523 -12.97 -21.12 8.52
C ILE A 523 -14.10 -20.57 7.64
N PRO A 524 -13.94 -19.39 7.00
CA PRO A 524 -14.92 -18.87 6.05
C PRO A 524 -15.11 -19.82 4.86
N SER A 525 -16.33 -19.95 4.35
CA SER A 525 -16.63 -20.84 3.21
C SER A 525 -15.79 -20.52 1.96
N ASP A 526 -15.56 -19.24 1.67
CA ASP A 526 -14.83 -18.78 0.50
C ASP A 526 -13.35 -19.26 0.47
N VAL A 527 -12.75 -19.47 1.65
CA VAL A 527 -11.36 -19.96 1.78
C VAL A 527 -11.26 -21.45 1.42
N ILE A 528 -12.34 -22.20 1.61
CA ILE A 528 -12.41 -23.64 1.33
C ILE A 528 -12.57 -23.88 -0.18
N ASP A 529 -13.38 -23.05 -0.85
CA ASP A 529 -13.59 -23.10 -2.30
C ASP A 529 -12.30 -22.78 -3.09
N GLU A 530 -11.41 -21.94 -2.57
CA GLU A 530 -10.10 -21.67 -3.20
C GLU A 530 -9.09 -22.83 -3.06
N GLN A 531 -9.25 -23.69 -2.05
CA GLN A 531 -8.33 -24.80 -1.76
C GLN A 531 -8.79 -26.14 -2.35
N GLN A 532 -10.08 -26.29 -2.71
CA GLN A 532 -10.64 -27.48 -3.32
C GLN A 532 -10.92 -27.30 -4.82
N ILE A 533 -9.86 -27.14 -5.62
CA ILE A 533 -9.86 -27.55 -7.03
C ILE A 533 -9.13 -28.89 -7.11
N SER A 534 -9.77 -29.94 -6.61
CA SER A 534 -9.42 -31.33 -6.87
C SER A 534 -10.72 -32.10 -7.05
N ASP A 535 -10.88 -32.75 -8.20
CA ASP A 535 -12.08 -33.48 -8.69
C ASP A 535 -12.49 -34.71 -7.86
N GLU A 536 -12.16 -34.80 -6.57
CA GLU A 536 -12.55 -35.91 -5.71
C GLU A 536 -13.67 -35.50 -4.76
N GLN A 537 -14.83 -36.18 -4.91
CA GLN A 537 -15.95 -36.04 -3.99
C GLN A 537 -15.52 -36.44 -2.58
N PRO A 538 -15.69 -35.58 -1.55
CA PRO A 538 -15.45 -36.01 -0.18
C PRO A 538 -16.53 -37.03 0.23
N ASP A 539 -16.10 -38.20 0.67
CA ASP A 539 -16.95 -39.28 1.24
C ASP A 539 -17.70 -38.86 2.53
N VAL A 540 -17.42 -37.67 3.04
CA VAL A 540 -17.96 -37.15 4.30
C VAL A 540 -18.97 -36.04 4.03
N LYS A 541 -20.26 -36.35 4.16
CA LYS A 541 -21.33 -35.33 4.17
C LYS A 541 -21.44 -34.69 5.57
N PRO A 542 -21.36 -33.35 5.70
CA PRO A 542 -21.59 -32.67 6.96
C PRO A 542 -23.00 -32.96 7.50
N PHE A 543 -23.11 -33.26 8.79
CA PHE A 543 -24.35 -33.64 9.46
C PHE A 543 -25.42 -32.53 9.56
N THR A 544 -25.10 -31.28 9.19
CA THR A 544 -26.06 -30.16 9.23
C THR A 544 -26.17 -29.44 7.90
N ASP A 545 -27.36 -29.49 7.27
CA ASP A 545 -27.75 -28.81 6.01
C ASP A 545 -27.81 -27.28 6.08
N ASN A 546 -27.33 -26.67 7.18
CA ASN A 546 -27.26 -25.23 7.26
C ASN A 546 -25.97 -24.77 6.56
N LEU A 547 -26.12 -24.15 5.39
CA LEU A 547 -25.15 -23.26 4.73
C LEU A 547 -24.71 -22.16 5.72
N LYS A 548 -23.97 -22.52 6.77
CA LYS A 548 -23.30 -21.57 7.64
C LYS A 548 -22.12 -21.05 6.83
N LYS A 549 -22.02 -19.73 6.72
CA LYS A 549 -20.89 -18.98 6.13
C LYS A 549 -19.50 -19.35 6.68
N ASN A 550 -19.40 -20.22 7.70
CA ASN A 550 -18.13 -20.69 8.25
C ASN A 550 -18.22 -22.17 8.64
N VAL A 551 -17.22 -22.96 8.28
CA VAL A 551 -16.98 -24.32 8.76
C VAL A 551 -16.25 -24.27 10.10
N ARG A 552 -16.64 -25.13 11.05
CA ARG A 552 -15.95 -25.27 12.33
C ARG A 552 -14.94 -26.42 12.23
N ALA A 553 -13.69 -26.15 12.57
CA ALA A 553 -12.61 -27.12 12.65
C ALA A 553 -11.98 -27.13 14.05
N TYR A 554 -11.28 -28.22 14.36
CA TYR A 554 -10.57 -28.44 15.63
C TYR A 554 -9.11 -28.84 15.33
N PRO A 555 -8.20 -28.78 16.33
CA PRO A 555 -6.83 -29.21 16.15
C PRO A 555 -6.76 -30.68 15.70
N PRO A 556 -5.76 -31.04 14.87
CA PRO A 556 -5.64 -32.39 14.31
C PRO A 556 -5.49 -33.46 15.39
N ASP A 557 -4.84 -33.13 16.51
CA ASP A 557 -4.60 -34.04 17.64
C ASP A 557 -5.91 -34.50 18.33
N TRP A 558 -7.05 -33.88 18.00
CA TRP A 558 -8.36 -34.25 18.52
C TRP A 558 -9.06 -35.31 17.66
N ALA A 559 -8.55 -35.63 16.47
CA ALA A 559 -9.22 -36.54 15.54
C ALA A 559 -9.45 -37.94 16.16
N ASP A 560 -8.49 -38.41 16.95
CA ASP A 560 -8.47 -39.77 17.50
C ASP A 560 -8.76 -39.82 19.02
N THR A 561 -9.10 -38.69 19.66
CA THR A 561 -9.30 -38.60 21.11
C THR A 561 -10.54 -37.77 21.47
N PHE A 562 -11.27 -38.15 22.52
CA PHE A 562 -12.43 -37.39 22.99
C PHE A 562 -12.04 -36.35 24.05
N GLY A 563 -10.93 -36.58 24.74
CA GLY A 563 -10.44 -35.77 25.84
C GLY A 563 -8.92 -35.70 25.94
N SER A 564 -8.45 -35.04 26.98
CA SER A 564 -7.04 -35.06 27.38
C SER A 564 -6.83 -36.16 28.43
N ASN A 565 -5.71 -36.87 28.38
CA ASN A 565 -5.38 -37.90 29.38
C ASN A 565 -5.51 -37.33 30.81
N TYR A 566 -6.24 -38.03 31.67
CA TYR A 566 -6.59 -37.55 33.02
C TYR A 566 -5.38 -37.09 33.82
N TYR A 567 -4.30 -37.87 33.86
CA TYR A 567 -3.12 -37.54 34.65
C TYR A 567 -2.29 -36.42 34.03
N CYS A 568 -2.15 -36.38 32.70
CA CYS A 568 -1.51 -35.25 32.03
C CYS A 568 -2.28 -33.94 32.28
N HIS A 569 -3.61 -33.99 32.25
CA HIS A 569 -4.46 -32.84 32.52
C HIS A 569 -4.45 -32.44 34.01
N ALA A 570 -4.41 -33.40 34.94
CA ALA A 570 -4.33 -33.14 36.38
C ALA A 570 -2.93 -32.64 36.82
N GLN A 571 -1.87 -33.07 36.14
CA GLN A 571 -0.48 -32.68 36.40
C GLN A 571 0.01 -31.52 35.55
N ALA A 572 -0.78 -31.00 34.62
CA ALA A 572 -0.47 -29.76 33.91
C ALA A 572 -0.29 -28.65 34.95
N GLN A 573 0.96 -28.41 35.37
CA GLN A 573 1.34 -27.47 36.44
C GLN A 573 0.77 -26.07 36.19
N GLU A 574 0.54 -25.73 34.93
CA GLU A 574 0.02 -24.45 34.47
C GLU A 574 -1.50 -24.27 34.70
N LEU A 575 -2.23 -25.34 34.96
CA LEU A 575 -3.65 -25.32 35.31
C LEU A 575 -3.90 -25.80 36.75
N ALA A 576 -2.96 -26.59 37.29
CA ALA A 576 -3.00 -27.22 38.61
C ALA A 576 -2.29 -26.42 39.73
N GLY A 577 -1.29 -25.58 39.41
CA GLY A 577 -0.56 -24.78 40.40
C GLY A 577 -1.36 -23.63 41.04
N PHE A 578 -2.56 -23.35 40.52
CA PHE A 578 -3.45 -22.28 40.98
C PHE A 578 -4.29 -22.73 42.20
N ASN A 579 -3.64 -23.15 43.28
CA ASN A 579 -4.30 -23.35 44.58
C ASN A 579 -4.42 -22.00 45.33
N ASP A 580 -5.47 -21.85 46.14
CA ASP A 580 -5.94 -20.61 46.81
C ASP A 580 -4.91 -19.85 47.69
N GLN A 581 -3.66 -20.32 47.81
CA GLN A 581 -2.62 -19.73 48.65
C GLN A 581 -1.51 -18.97 47.89
N ASN A 582 -1.49 -19.00 46.55
CA ASN A 582 -0.41 -18.38 45.77
C ASN A 582 -0.70 -16.92 45.40
N THR A 583 0.29 -16.04 45.58
CA THR A 583 0.20 -14.60 45.27
C THR A 583 0.14 -14.37 43.75
N LEU A 584 -1.00 -13.88 43.24
CA LEU A 584 -1.20 -13.54 41.82
C LEU A 584 -0.75 -12.09 41.48
N SER A 585 -0.41 -11.29 42.49
CA SER A 585 -0.05 -9.87 42.36
C SER A 585 1.46 -9.66 42.19
N SER A 586 2.09 -10.32 41.22
CA SER A 586 3.46 -9.97 40.85
C SER A 586 3.48 -8.72 39.95
N GLU A 587 4.38 -7.78 40.28
CA GLU A 587 4.65 -6.61 39.44
C GLU A 587 5.45 -7.03 38.21
N ALA A 588 5.08 -6.49 37.05
CA ALA A 588 5.74 -6.80 35.80
C ALA A 588 7.01 -5.97 35.65
N VAL A 589 8.13 -6.63 35.36
CA VAL A 589 9.44 -6.01 35.11
C VAL A 589 9.53 -5.60 33.65
N ALA A 590 10.10 -4.43 33.37
CA ALA A 590 10.33 -3.98 32.00
C ALA A 590 11.43 -4.83 31.34
N TYR A 591 11.12 -5.41 30.19
CA TYR A 591 12.10 -6.07 29.33
C TYR A 591 12.85 -5.01 28.54
N LYS A 592 14.13 -4.83 28.86
CA LYS A 592 15.05 -4.02 28.07
C LYS A 592 15.60 -4.91 26.96
N ASP A 593 15.12 -4.64 25.75
CA ASP A 593 15.69 -5.20 24.52
C ASP A 593 17.19 -4.84 24.49
N SER A 594 18.08 -5.84 24.53
CA SER A 594 19.53 -5.64 24.57
C SER A 594 20.07 -4.94 23.32
N ASP A 595 19.26 -4.90 22.26
CA ASP A 595 19.71 -4.58 20.91
C ASP A 595 19.50 -3.12 20.51
N ILE A 596 18.83 -2.31 21.34
CA ILE A 596 18.56 -0.89 21.03
C ILE A 596 18.92 -0.02 22.23
N GLN A 597 20.03 0.72 22.10
CA GLN A 597 20.47 1.72 23.07
C GLN A 597 19.89 3.09 22.71
N VAL A 598 18.64 3.32 23.09
CA VAL A 598 17.99 4.64 22.94
C VAL A 598 18.54 5.61 23.98
N THR A 599 18.70 6.88 23.60
CA THR A 599 19.03 7.96 24.52
C THR A 599 18.04 8.01 25.68
N SER A 600 18.53 8.12 26.92
CA SER A 600 17.66 8.08 28.10
C SER A 600 16.73 9.32 28.16
N PRO A 601 15.52 9.22 28.75
CA PRO A 601 14.59 10.35 28.82
C PRO A 601 15.21 11.62 29.46
N ASP A 602 16.00 11.43 30.52
CA ASP A 602 16.67 12.54 31.23
C ASP A 602 17.73 13.22 30.34
N GLU A 603 18.47 12.44 29.56
CA GLU A 603 19.43 12.97 28.58
C GLU A 603 18.72 13.66 27.41
N VAL A 604 17.59 13.11 26.94
CA VAL A 604 16.76 13.73 25.90
C VAL A 604 16.29 15.11 26.35
N GLU A 605 15.75 15.24 27.56
CA GLU A 605 15.28 16.51 28.12
C GLU A 605 16.42 17.53 28.23
N LYS A 606 17.56 17.13 28.80
CA LYS A 606 18.75 17.98 28.90
C LYS A 606 19.27 18.43 27.52
N ASN A 607 19.29 17.53 26.54
CA ASN A 607 19.71 17.85 25.18
C ASN A 607 18.76 18.83 24.50
N ILE A 608 17.44 18.71 24.73
CA ILE A 608 16.43 19.65 24.22
C ILE A 608 16.68 21.04 24.80
N GLU A 609 16.86 21.16 26.11
CA GLU A 609 17.12 22.44 26.76
C GLU A 609 18.39 23.11 26.23
N GLN A 610 19.48 22.35 26.11
CA GLN A 610 20.74 22.85 25.58
C GLN A 610 20.60 23.31 24.12
N LEU A 611 19.99 22.50 23.25
CA LEU A 611 19.79 22.86 21.84
C LEU A 611 18.89 24.08 21.67
N MET A 612 17.84 24.22 22.48
CA MET A 612 16.99 25.41 22.44
C MET A 612 17.71 26.67 22.94
N SER A 613 18.61 26.56 23.93
CA SER A 613 19.44 27.68 24.39
C SER A 613 20.39 28.14 23.29
N ASP A 614 21.16 27.20 22.72
CA ASP A 614 22.09 27.47 21.62
C ASP A 614 21.41 28.17 20.43
N MET A 615 20.19 27.74 20.08
CA MET A 615 19.44 28.32 18.96
C MET A 615 18.92 29.74 19.26
N LYS A 616 18.65 30.06 20.53
CA LYS A 616 18.23 31.41 20.95
C LYS A 616 19.41 32.37 21.01
N GLU A 617 20.58 31.91 21.44
CA GLU A 617 21.81 32.72 21.51
C GLU A 617 22.26 33.15 20.10
N ASN A 618 22.28 32.23 19.14
CA ASN A 618 22.62 32.52 17.73
C ASN A 618 21.66 33.48 17.01
N ARG A 619 20.52 33.84 17.63
CA ARG A 619 19.55 34.80 17.10
C ARG A 619 19.77 36.22 17.63
N ASN A 620 20.50 36.35 18.73
CA ASN A 620 20.80 37.65 19.36
C ASN A 620 22.16 38.22 18.93
N GLU A 621 22.95 37.45 18.16
CA GLU A 621 24.12 37.91 17.38
C GLU A 621 23.70 38.22 15.94
#